data_AF-A0A5J4PVW9-F1
#
_entry.id   AF-A0A5J4PVW9-F1
#
_cell.length_a   1.000
_cell.length_b   1.000
_cell.length_c   1.000
_cell.angle_alpha   90.00
_cell.angle_beta   90.00
_cell.angle_gamma   90.00
#
_symmetry.space_group_name_H-M   'P 1'
#
loop_
_entity.id
_entity.type
_entity.pdbx_description
1 polymer ?
#
loop_
_entity_poly.entity_id
_entity_poly.type
_entity_poly.pdbx_seq_one_letter_code
_entity_poly.pdbx_strand_id
1 'polypeptide(L)' 'FLDKDTKYKAKIFRDGDNADYKTNPYAVAIEEKEVTSQSIILLRLAAGGGTAIILERLY' A
#
# COMPACT_ATOMS: atom_id res chain seq x y z
N PHE A 1 15.23 -0.60 1.35
CA PHE A 1 15.30 -2.06 1.13
C PHE A 1 15.14 -2.42 -0.35
N LEU A 2 14.41 -1.61 -1.13
CA LEU A 2 14.41 -1.75 -2.60
C LEU A 2 15.81 -1.49 -3.18
N ASP A 3 16.05 -2.05 -4.36
CA ASP A 3 17.31 -1.89 -5.08
C ASP A 3 17.55 -0.42 -5.44
N LYS A 4 18.84 -0.04 -5.46
CA LYS A 4 19.26 1.30 -5.87
C LYS A 4 19.02 1.47 -7.37
N ASP A 5 18.51 2.63 -7.77
CA ASP A 5 18.29 3.00 -9.18
C ASP A 5 17.33 2.07 -9.96
N THR A 6 16.51 1.28 -9.25
CA THR A 6 15.50 0.37 -9.80
C THR A 6 14.10 0.91 -9.56
N LYS A 7 13.21 0.74 -10.55
CA LYS A 7 11.78 1.04 -10.40
C LYS A 7 10.96 -0.22 -10.13
N TYR A 8 9.95 -0.07 -9.28
CA TYR A 8 8.97 -1.10 -8.97
C TYR A 8 7.57 -0.58 -9.19
N LYS A 9 6.66 -1.45 -9.64
CA LYS A 9 5.23 -1.24 -9.53
C LYS A 9 4.79 -1.70 -8.14
N ALA A 10 4.35 -0.77 -7.31
CA ALA A 10 3.73 -1.05 -6.03
C ALA A 10 2.22 -1.20 -6.23
N LYS A 11 1.67 -2.38 -5.94
CA LYS A 11 0.23 -2.60 -5.79
C LYS A 11 -0.11 -2.62 -4.30
N ILE A 12 -0.86 -1.62 -3.87
CA ILE A 12 -1.11 -1.30 -2.47
C ILE A 12 -2.57 -1.66 -2.16
N PHE A 13 -2.75 -2.55 -1.20
CA PHE A 13 -4.05 -2.91 -0.64
C PHE A 13 -4.11 -2.33 0.76
N ARG A 14 -4.85 -1.25 0.94
CA ARG A 14 -4.97 -0.56 2.22
C ARG A 14 -6.41 -0.56 2.69
N ASP A 15 -6.58 -0.32 3.99
CA ASP A 15 -7.86 0.05 4.57
C ASP A 15 -8.51 1.18 3.75
N GLY A 16 -9.77 1.00 3.39
CA GLY A 16 -10.59 2.05 2.78
C GLY A 16 -10.80 3.21 3.75
N ASP A 17 -11.18 4.38 3.24
CA ASP A 17 -11.15 5.63 4.03
C ASP A 17 -12.07 5.61 5.27
N ASN A 18 -13.11 4.78 5.24
CA ASN A 18 -14.08 4.55 6.31
C ASN A 18 -14.01 3.11 6.88
N ALA A 19 -12.87 2.44 6.76
CA ALA A 19 -12.68 1.11 7.32
C ALA A 19 -12.71 1.14 8.85
N ASP A 20 -13.36 0.15 9.43
CA ASP A 20 -13.43 -0.07 10.88
C ASP A 20 -13.75 -1.55 11.13
N TYR A 21 -12.98 -2.21 11.98
CA TYR A 21 -13.10 -3.66 12.16
C TYR A 21 -14.47 -4.12 12.68
N LYS A 22 -15.25 -3.25 13.34
CA LYS A 22 -16.57 -3.60 13.89
C LYS A 22 -17.69 -3.29 12.92
N THR A 23 -17.64 -2.10 12.32
CA THR A 23 -18.77 -1.52 11.59
C THR A 23 -18.60 -1.56 10.07
N ASN A 24 -17.37 -1.62 9.56
CA ASN A 24 -17.08 -1.66 8.13
C ASN A 24 -15.75 -2.39 7.83
N PRO A 25 -15.64 -3.70 8.12
CA PRO A 25 -14.37 -4.43 8.10
C PRO A 25 -13.83 -4.74 6.70
N TYR A 26 -14.64 -4.58 5.66
CA TYR A 26 -14.30 -5.00 4.29
C TYR A 26 -13.99 -3.83 3.35
N ALA A 27 -14.02 -2.58 3.85
CA ALA A 27 -13.65 -1.44 3.04
C ALA A 27 -12.15 -1.50 2.72
N VAL A 28 -11.82 -1.68 1.43
CA VAL A 28 -10.45 -1.76 0.92
C VAL A 28 -10.30 -0.78 -0.23
N ALA A 29 -9.19 -0.06 -0.24
CA ALA A 29 -8.74 0.70 -1.39
C ALA A 29 -7.53 -0.02 -2.03
N ILE A 30 -7.57 -0.16 -3.35
CA ILE A 30 -6.49 -0.76 -4.14
C ILE A 30 -5.91 0.31 -5.05
N GLU A 31 -4.62 0.56 -4.92
CA GLU A 31 -3.91 1.60 -5.65
C GLU A 31 -2.65 1.01 -6.31
N GLU A 32 -2.27 1.55 -7.46
CA GLU A 32 -1.02 1.20 -8.15
C GLU A 32 -0.16 2.45 -8.34
N LYS A 33 1.14 2.32 -8.04
CA LYS A 33 2.09 3.44 -8.15
C LYS A 33 3.48 2.94 -8.53
N GLU A 34 4.19 3.69 -9.38
CA GLU A 34 5.62 3.48 -9.58
C GLU A 34 6.41 4.04 -8.38
N VAL A 35 7.31 3.23 -7.83
CA VAL A 35 8.14 3.58 -6.68
C VAL A 35 9.60 3.17 -6.88
N THR A 36 10.47 3.81 -6.11
CA THR A 36 11.91 3.55 -6.04
C THR A 36 12.33 3.44 -4.57
N SER A 37 13.60 3.11 -4.31
CA SER A 37 14.18 3.13 -2.96
C SER A 37 14.12 4.49 -2.26
N GLN A 38 13.83 5.58 -2.97
CA GLN A 38 13.66 6.93 -2.41
C GLN A 38 12.20 7.33 -2.19
N SER A 39 11.25 6.50 -2.64
CA SER A 39 9.82 6.82 -2.54
C SER A 39 9.30 6.70 -1.11
N ILE A 40 8.45 7.64 -0.72
CA ILE A 40 7.73 7.63 0.55
C ILE A 40 6.27 7.31 0.27
N ILE A 41 5.73 6.32 0.99
CA ILE A 41 4.31 5.98 0.98
C ILE A 41 3.79 6.20 2.40
N LEU A 42 2.83 7.11 2.54
CA LEU A 42 2.13 7.34 3.79
C LEU A 42 0.99 6.34 3.92
N LEU A 43 1.00 5.53 4.98
CA LEU A 43 -0.01 4.53 5.25
C LEU A 43 -0.90 5.00 6.40
N ARG A 44 -2.20 5.13 6.14
CA ARG A 44 -3.22 5.31 7.17
C ARG A 44 -3.81 3.93 7.47
N LEU A 45 -3.73 3.53 8.73
CA LEU A 45 -4.31 2.29 9.22
C LEU A 45 -5.58 2.60 10.01
N ALA A 46 -6.66 1.88 9.69
CA ALA A 46 -7.85 1.87 10.52
C ALA A 46 -7.60 1.07 11.81
N ALA A 47 -8.48 1.24 12.80
CA ALA A 47 -8.40 0.46 14.03
C ALA A 47 -8.55 -1.05 13.73
N GLY A 48 -7.52 -1.83 14.07
CA GLY A 48 -7.47 -3.27 13.80
C GLY A 48 -7.30 -3.65 12.32
N GLY A 49 -7.02 -2.67 11.46
CA GLY A 49 -6.83 -2.86 10.01
C GLY A 49 -5.37 -3.09 9.61
N GLY A 50 -5.06 -2.82 8.35
CA GLY A 50 -3.75 -3.13 7.79
C GLY A 50 -3.48 -2.55 6.41
N THR A 51 -2.28 -2.84 5.92
CA THR A 51 -1.91 -2.61 4.53
C THR A 51 -0.99 -3.74 4.06
N ALA A 52 -1.23 -4.21 2.84
CA ALA A 52 -0.32 -5.10 2.13
C ALA A 52 0.18 -4.42 0.85
N ILE A 53 1.45 -4.61 0.53
CA ILE A 53 2.07 -4.05 -0.69
C ILE A 53 2.78 -5.16 -1.42
N ILE A 54 2.43 -5.35 -2.70
CA ILE A 54 3.18 -6.17 -3.63
C ILE A 54 4.10 -5.26 -4.42
N LEU A 55 5.37 -5.61 -4.51
CA LEU A 55 6.40 -4.87 -5.26
C LEU A 55 6.88 -5.74 -6.41
N GLU A 56 6.57 -5.32 -7.62
CA GLU A 56 7.00 -5.97 -8.86
C GLU A 56 8.09 -5.13 -9.52
N ARG A 57 9.28 -5.71 -9.73
CA ARG A 57 10.39 -4.99 -10.38
C ARG A 57 10.05 -4.74 -11.85
N LEU A 58 10.26 -3.51 -12.31
CA LEU A 58 10.07 -3.14 -13.71
C LEU A 58 11.38 -3.17 -14.49
N TYR A 59 12.41 -2.46 -14.01
CA TYR A 59 13.77 -2.41 -14.55
C TYR A 59 14.76 -1.98 -13.48
#